data_AF-A0A1V5KI66-F1
#
_entry.id   AF-A0A1V5KI66-F1
#
_cell.length_a   1.000
_cell.length_b   1.000
_cell.length_c   1.000
_cell.angle_alpha   90.00
_cell.angle_beta   90.00
_cell.angle_gamma   90.00
#
_symmetry.space_group_name_H-M   'P 1'
#
loop_
_entity.id
_entity.type
_entity.pdbx_description
1 polymer ?
#
loop_
_entity_poly.entity_id
_entity_poly.type
_entity_poly.pdbx_seq_one_letter_code
_entity_poly.pdbx_strand_id
1 'polypeptide(L)' 'MRVPVSMWEVALFQPVVNVVSLLPISISGFGTREAVLIYFFAPFGVAAEQMMVVGLLMGLIFFILNGLIGSVLIALKR' A
#
# COMPACT_ATOMS: atom_id res chain seq x y z
N MET A 1 -17.67 -4.77 -9.42
CA MET A 1 -16.95 -5.93 -8.85
C MET A 1 -17.18 -5.92 -7.35
N ARG A 2 -17.88 -6.90 -6.77
CA ARG A 2 -18.02 -7.00 -5.31
C ARG A 2 -16.81 -7.80 -4.80
N VAL A 3 -15.90 -7.13 -4.11
CA VAL A 3 -14.81 -7.83 -3.42
C VAL A 3 -15.41 -8.45 -2.16
N PRO A 4 -15.25 -9.75 -1.91
CA PRO A 4 -15.81 -10.42 -0.74
C PRO A 4 -14.94 -10.14 0.51
N VAL A 5 -14.57 -8.87 0.70
CA VAL A 5 -13.69 -8.42 1.78
C VAL A 5 -14.39 -7.30 2.54
N SER A 6 -14.56 -7.50 3.84
CA SER A 6 -15.08 -6.52 4.79
C SER A 6 -14.02 -5.47 5.12
N MET A 7 -14.46 -4.24 5.45
CA MET A 7 -13.56 -3.21 5.97
C MET A 7 -12.82 -3.64 7.24
N TRP A 8 -13.39 -4.56 8.03
CA TRP A 8 -12.71 -5.10 9.22
C TRP A 8 -11.54 -6.00 8.91
N GLU A 9 -11.62 -6.79 7.85
CA GLU A 9 -10.49 -7.61 7.40
C GLU A 9 -9.34 -6.71 6.93
N VAL A 10 -9.68 -5.65 6.17
CA VAL A 10 -8.69 -4.65 5.76
C VAL A 10 -8.06 -3.97 6.97
N ALA A 11 -8.86 -3.50 7.93
CA ALA A 11 -8.37 -2.84 9.13
C ALA A 11 -7.49 -3.76 9.99
N LEU A 12 -7.75 -5.06 10.02
CA LEU A 12 -6.94 -6.04 10.75
C LEU A 12 -5.57 -6.29 10.09
N PHE A 13 -5.52 -6.39 8.76
CA PHE A 13 -4.26 -6.67 8.04
C PHE A 13 -3.41 -5.43 7.77
N GLN A 14 -4.02 -4.25 7.67
CA GLN A 14 -3.33 -3.00 7.34
C GLN A 14 -2.15 -2.66 8.26
N PRO A 15 -2.23 -2.81 9.60
CA PRO A 15 -1.09 -2.55 10.48
C PRO A 15 0.10 -3.44 10.16
N VAL A 16 -0.12 -4.72 9.84
CA VAL A 16 0.95 -5.65 9.50
C VAL A 16 1.60 -5.28 8.17
N VAL A 17 0.78 -4.94 7.16
CA VAL A 17 1.26 -4.44 5.86
C VAL A 17 2.13 -3.20 6.04
N ASN A 18 1.73 -2.26 6.90
CA ASN A 18 2.49 -1.06 7.20
C ASN A 18 3.83 -1.38 7.89
N VAL A 19 3.82 -2.26 8.90
CA VAL A 19 5.06 -2.68 9.59
C VAL A 19 6.03 -3.32 8.61
N VAL A 20 5.57 -4.21 7.72
CA VAL A 20 6.43 -4.83 6.70
C VAL A 20 6.97 -3.80 5.72
N SER A 21 6.16 -2.81 5.34
CA SER A 21 6.58 -1.74 4.42
C SER A 21 7.67 -0.82 5.02
N LEU A 22 7.78 -0.78 6.34
CA LEU A 22 8.81 -0.03 7.07
C LEU A 22 10.09 -0.83 7.29
N LEU A 23 10.07 -2.15 7.06
CA LEU A 23 11.28 -2.96 7.16
C LEU A 23 12.28 -2.51 6.10
N PRO A 24 13.57 -2.40 6.42
CA PRO A 24 14.62 -1.94 5.50
C PRO A 24 15.02 -3.03 4.49
N ILE A 25 14.03 -3.77 3.97
CA ILE A 25 14.19 -4.84 2.99
C ILE A 25 14.06 -4.29 1.57
N SER A 26 13.19 -3.29 1.37
CA SER A 26 13.00 -2.60 0.08
C SER A 26 12.75 -1.11 0.25
N ILE A 27 12.92 -0.36 -0.83
CA ILE A 27 12.73 1.10 -0.84
C ILE A 27 11.23 1.39 -0.73
N SER A 28 10.84 2.05 0.37
CA SER A 28 9.44 2.44 0.66
C SER A 28 8.44 1.28 0.62
N GLY A 29 8.89 0.05 0.90
CA GLY A 29 8.05 -1.13 0.84
C GLY A 29 7.68 -1.59 -0.58
N PHE A 30 8.34 -1.09 -1.62
CA PHE A 30 8.05 -1.49 -3.01
C PHE A 30 8.36 -2.98 -3.21
N GLY A 31 7.41 -3.73 -3.74
CA GLY A 31 7.44 -5.18 -3.92
C GLY A 31 7.07 -5.96 -2.65
N THR A 32 7.53 -5.55 -1.46
CA THR A 32 7.27 -6.24 -0.20
C THR A 32 5.84 -6.03 0.29
N ARG A 33 5.33 -4.78 0.20
CA ARG A 33 3.95 -4.46 0.52
C ARG A 33 2.98 -5.22 -0.37
N GLU A 34 3.23 -5.22 -1.67
CA GLU A 34 2.40 -5.88 -2.68
C GLU A 34 2.35 -7.39 -2.42
N ALA A 35 3.50 -8.01 -2.13
CA ALA A 35 3.58 -9.42 -1.79
C ALA A 35 2.78 -9.77 -0.52
N VAL A 36 2.86 -8.94 0.52
CA VAL A 36 2.11 -9.14 1.77
C VAL A 36 0.62 -8.96 1.58
N LEU A 37 0.19 -7.98 0.77
CA LEU A 37 -1.22 -7.80 0.41
C LEU A 37 -1.75 -9.02 -0.35
N ILE A 38 -1.02 -9.49 -1.37
CA ILE A 38 -1.39 -10.70 -2.11
C ILE A 38 -1.51 -11.89 -1.14
N TYR A 39 -0.54 -12.06 -0.23
CA TYR A 39 -0.54 -13.14 0.75
C TYR A 39 -1.75 -13.10 1.69
N PHE A 40 -2.05 -11.95 2.30
CA PHE A 40 -3.16 -11.84 3.26
C PHE A 40 -4.54 -11.89 2.61
N PHE A 41 -4.69 -11.42 1.38
CA PHE A 41 -5.98 -11.38 0.70
C PHE A 41 -6.26 -12.60 -0.20
N ALA A 42 -5.26 -13.45 -0.44
CA ALA A 42 -5.44 -14.71 -1.18
C ALA A 42 -6.54 -15.62 -0.61
N PRO A 43 -6.68 -15.81 0.73
CA PRO A 43 -7.75 -16.65 1.31
C PRO A 43 -9.17 -16.14 1.01
N PHE A 44 -9.33 -14.85 0.72
CA PHE A 44 -10.62 -14.25 0.36
C PHE A 44 -10.93 -14.40 -1.14
N GLY A 45 -10.09 -15.12 -1.90
CA GLY A 45 -10.27 -15.35 -3.34
C GLY A 45 -10.02 -14.10 -4.19
N VAL A 46 -9.30 -13.10 -3.66
CA VAL A 46 -8.96 -11.91 -4.44
C VAL A 46 -7.78 -12.22 -5.34
N ALA A 47 -7.88 -11.84 -6.62
CA ALA A 47 -6.82 -12.06 -7.60
C ALA A 47 -5.54 -11.29 -7.22
N ALA A 48 -4.39 -11.92 -7.43
CA ALA A 48 -3.09 -11.36 -7.08
C ALA A 48 -2.81 -10.04 -7.83
N GLU A 49 -3.25 -9.96 -9.08
CA GLU A 49 -3.15 -8.77 -9.92
C GLU A 49 -3.91 -7.59 -9.31
N GLN A 50 -5.06 -7.85 -8.68
CA GLN A 50 -5.83 -6.81 -8.01
C GLN A 50 -5.10 -6.26 -6.79
N MET A 51 -4.53 -7.14 -5.97
CA MET A 51 -3.77 -6.75 -4.78
C MET A 51 -2.45 -6.08 -5.14
N MET A 52 -1.80 -6.49 -6.23
CA MET A 52 -0.66 -5.80 -6.82
C MET A 52 -1.04 -4.35 -7.18
N VAL A 53 -2.15 -4.13 -7.89
CA VAL A 53 -2.64 -2.79 -8.23
C VAL A 53 -2.96 -1.98 -6.98
N VAL A 54 -3.56 -2.58 -5.95
CA VAL A 54 -3.83 -1.90 -4.66
C VAL A 54 -2.53 -1.42 -4.02
N GLY A 55 -1.50 -2.27 -3.93
CA GLY A 55 -0.22 -1.87 -3.37
C GLY A 55 0.45 -0.75 -4.18
N LEU A 56 0.45 -0.84 -5.51
CA LEU A 56 0.97 0.22 -6.38
C LEU A 56 0.24 1.56 -6.18
N LEU A 57 -1.09 1.54 -6.07
CA LEU A 57 -1.90 2.72 -5.76
C LEU A 57 -1.56 3.30 -4.39
N MET A 58 -1.36 2.46 -3.37
CA MET A 58 -0.87 2.91 -2.06
C MET A 58 0.48 3.61 -2.18
N GLY A 59 1.41 3.08 -2.99
CA GLY A 59 2.71 3.70 -3.21
C GLY A 59 2.60 5.07 -3.87
N LEU A 60 1.78 5.16 -4.91
CA LEU A 60 1.51 6.43 -5.60
C LEU A 60 0.90 7.46 -4.65
N ILE A 61 -0.14 7.09 -3.90
CA ILE A 61 -0.87 8.03 -3.05
C ILE A 61 -0.04 8.42 -1.82
N PHE A 62 0.51 7.47 -1.09
CA PHE A 62 1.15 7.74 0.20
C PHE A 62 2.57 8.27 0.09
N PHE A 63 3.32 7.93 -0.96
CA PHE A 63 4.70 8.40 -1.11
C PHE A 63 4.83 9.49 -2.16
N ILE A 64 4.36 9.24 -3.39
CA ILE A 64 4.60 10.17 -4.50
C ILE A 64 3.74 11.43 -4.34
N LEU A 65 2.42 11.31 -4.23
CA LEU A 65 1.53 12.47 -4.16
C LEU A 65 1.76 13.28 -2.89
N ASN A 66 1.91 12.63 -1.74
CA ASN A 66 2.24 13.32 -0.49
C ASN A 66 3.62 14.00 -0.54
N GLY A 67 4.62 13.33 -1.13
CA GLY A 67 5.95 13.91 -1.33
C GLY A 67 5.92 15.15 -2.24
N LEU A 68 5.08 15.13 -3.29
CA LEU A 68 4.88 16.28 -4.18
C LEU A 68 4.23 17.46 -3.47
N ILE A 69 3.25 17.23 -2.60
CA ILE A 69 2.64 18.30 -1.80
C ILE A 69 3.73 18.98 -0.95
N GLY A 70 4.55 18.18 -0.25
CA GLY A 70 5.66 18.68 0.55
C GLY A 70 6.70 19.46 -0.27
N SER A 71 7.06 18.94 -1.46
CA SER A 71 8.04 19.59 -2.32
C SER A 71 7.55 20.94 -2.88
N VAL A 72 6.27 21.03 -3.26
CA VAL A 72 5.63 22.28 -3.70
C VAL A 72 5.65 23.30 -2.57
N LEU A 73 5.28 22.92 -1.34
CA LEU A 73 5.30 23.83 -0.19
C LEU A 73 6.71 24.36 0.10
N ILE A 74 7.74 23.51 -0.01
CA ILE A 74 9.14 23.93 0.15
C ILE A 74 9.56 24.89 -0.97
N ALA A 75 9.14 24.63 -2.21
CA ALA A 75 9.43 25.48 -3.35
C ALA A 75 8.76 26.86 -3.24
N LEU A 76 7.55 26.94 -2.69
CA LEU A 76 6.80 28.19 -2.47
C LEU A 76 7.29 29.00 -1.26
N LYS A 77 7.99 28.38 -0.32
CA LYS A 77 8.56 29.04 0.87
C LYS A 77 9.95 29.65 0.60
N ARG A 78 10.49 29.47 -0.60
CA ARG A 78 11.66 30.21 -1.09
C ARG A 78 11.26 31.58 -1.61
#